data_AF-A0A1G0XLT5-F1
#
_entry.id   AF-A0A1G0XLT5-F1
#
_cell.length_a   1.000
_cell.length_b   1.000
_cell.length_c   1.000
_cell.angle_alpha   90.00
_cell.angle_beta   90.00
_cell.angle_gamma   90.00
#
_symmetry.space_group_name_H-M   'P 1'
#
loop_
_entity.id
_entity.type
_entity.pdbx_description
1 polymer ?
#
loop_
_entity_poly.entity_id
_entity_poly.type
_entity_poly.pdbx_seq_one_letter_code
_entity_poly.pdbx_strand_id
1 'polypeptide(L)'
;MLYEIINKDQLIGMNFLMNLDAGGSEFYRFSEKDIDLAVISLNSPFHKLFAKTILDLGFEPISSEKIIDQPTSEGSDIYSIGFPSVTSVLLDRRKLIDRRILNSNWESWFASEPTFSFGKVAMLNRILNYFLCDMSVYPGNSGSPVIQDDKLVGIVSAQPLLENQRVLFAIVIKAEFIRSLLDNLYKRDMENWVK
;
A
#
# COMPACT_ATOMS: atom_id res chain seq x y z
N MET A 1 -21.72 9.12 -10.96
CA MET A 1 -22.38 10.42 -10.69
C MET A 1 -21.56 11.16 -9.63
N LEU A 2 -20.27 11.44 -9.93
CA LEU A 2 -19.35 12.16 -9.03
C LEU A 2 -18.36 12.99 -9.85
N TYR A 3 -18.85 13.57 -10.94
CA TYR A 3 -18.13 14.62 -11.68
C TYR A 3 -18.82 15.94 -11.37
N GLU A 4 -18.74 16.36 -10.11
CA GLU A 4 -18.62 17.79 -9.89
C GLU A 4 -17.14 18.10 -10.04
N ILE A 5 -16.89 18.91 -11.06
CA ILE A 5 -15.62 19.54 -11.37
C ILE A 5 -15.03 20.05 -10.06
N ILE A 6 -14.01 19.37 -9.52
CA ILE A 6 -13.19 19.95 -8.46
C ILE A 6 -12.61 21.22 -9.06
N ASN A 7 -13.17 22.35 -8.66
CA ASN A 7 -12.78 23.64 -9.18
C ASN A 7 -11.33 23.87 -8.76
N LYS A 8 -10.49 24.49 -9.60
CA LYS A 8 -9.06 24.71 -9.28
C LYS A 8 -8.87 25.35 -7.91
N ASP A 9 -9.83 26.18 -7.49
CA ASP A 9 -9.84 26.88 -6.21
C ASP A 9 -10.13 25.97 -5.00
N GLN A 10 -10.78 24.81 -5.18
CA GLN A 10 -11.01 23.82 -4.11
C GLN A 10 -9.79 22.95 -3.83
N LEU A 11 -8.84 22.85 -4.78
CA LEU A 11 -7.55 22.20 -4.54
C LEU A 11 -6.59 23.10 -3.73
N ILE A 12 -6.84 24.41 -3.72
CA ILE A 12 -6.04 25.40 -2.98
C ILE A 12 -6.46 25.32 -1.51
N GLY A 13 -5.65 24.63 -0.70
CA GLY A 13 -5.87 24.48 0.75
C GLY A 13 -6.14 23.05 1.22
N MET A 14 -6.20 22.07 0.32
CA MET A 14 -6.18 20.65 0.71
C MET A 14 -4.78 20.23 1.13
N ASN A 15 -4.67 19.58 2.29
CA ASN A 15 -3.42 18.94 2.71
C ASN A 15 -3.22 17.67 1.91
N PHE A 16 -2.30 17.68 0.95
CA PHE A 16 -1.92 16.48 0.22
C PHE A 16 -0.89 15.67 1.02
N LEU A 17 -1.02 14.35 0.95
CA LEU A 17 0.04 13.47 1.41
C LEU A 17 1.24 13.62 0.46
N MET A 18 2.38 14.07 1.00
CA MET A 18 3.63 14.17 0.24
C MET A 18 4.10 12.79 -0.22
N ASN A 19 4.87 12.70 -1.31
CA ASN A 19 5.48 11.43 -1.68
C ASN A 19 6.49 11.00 -0.61
N LEU A 20 6.50 9.72 -0.28
CA LEU A 20 7.62 9.11 0.43
C LEU A 20 8.76 8.95 -0.59
N ASP A 21 9.89 9.62 -0.36
CA ASP A 21 11.07 9.41 -1.17
C ASP A 21 11.55 7.95 -1.03
N ALA A 22 12.19 7.42 -2.06
CA ALA A 22 12.74 6.07 -2.04
C ALA A 22 13.85 5.91 -0.98
N GLY A 23 14.36 7.01 -0.44
CA GLY A 23 15.31 7.04 0.67
C GLY A 23 16.59 6.25 0.39
N GLY A 24 17.37 6.01 1.44
CA GLY A 24 18.46 5.05 1.41
C GLY A 24 18.01 3.68 1.91
N SER A 25 18.75 2.63 1.55
CA SER A 25 18.44 1.24 1.93
C SER A 25 18.43 1.02 3.45
N GLU A 26 19.02 1.93 4.22
CA GLU A 26 19.00 1.93 5.68
C GLU A 26 17.59 2.01 6.27
N PHE A 27 16.60 2.56 5.55
CA PHE A 27 15.21 2.66 6.03
C PHE A 27 14.36 1.42 5.75
N TYR A 28 14.84 0.54 4.86
CA TYR A 28 14.09 -0.61 4.37
C TYR A 28 14.52 -1.89 5.08
N ARG A 29 13.58 -2.80 5.25
CA ARG A 29 13.86 -4.22 5.49
C ARG A 29 13.09 -5.02 4.46
N PHE A 30 13.83 -5.86 3.77
CA PHE A 30 13.31 -6.74 2.74
C PHE A 30 13.26 -8.15 3.31
N SER A 31 12.22 -8.90 2.94
CA SER A 31 12.21 -10.35 3.16
C SER A 31 13.07 -11.08 2.12
N GLU A 32 13.09 -12.39 2.22
CA GLU A 32 13.68 -13.26 1.21
C GLU A 32 13.02 -13.06 -0.15
N LYS A 33 13.74 -13.35 -1.24
CA LYS A 33 13.30 -13.00 -2.61
C LYS A 33 11.96 -13.63 -3.02
N ASP A 34 11.64 -14.78 -2.47
CA ASP A 34 10.39 -15.52 -2.71
C ASP A 34 9.20 -14.99 -1.89
N ILE A 35 9.49 -14.20 -0.86
CA ILE A 35 8.52 -13.49 -0.02
C ILE A 35 8.63 -12.01 -0.44
N ASP A 36 7.82 -11.58 -1.38
CA ASP A 36 7.88 -10.24 -1.99
C ASP A 36 7.32 -9.16 -1.05
N LEU A 37 8.00 -8.91 0.07
CA LEU A 37 7.64 -7.91 1.08
C LEU A 37 8.81 -6.99 1.43
N ALA A 38 8.45 -5.75 1.77
CA ALA A 38 9.35 -4.80 2.38
C ALA A 38 8.60 -4.00 3.45
N VAL A 39 9.30 -3.64 4.52
CA VAL A 39 8.83 -2.66 5.50
C VAL A 39 9.74 -1.45 5.49
N ILE A 40 9.14 -0.26 5.59
CA ILE A 40 9.85 1.02 5.57
C ILE A 40 9.70 1.66 6.94
N SER A 41 10.82 1.99 7.58
CA SER A 41 10.76 2.79 8.81
C SER A 41 10.49 4.25 8.47
N LEU A 42 9.40 4.76 9.05
CA LEU A 42 9.10 6.19 9.06
C LEU A 42 9.74 6.90 10.27
N ASN A 43 10.52 6.18 11.08
CA ASN A 43 11.22 6.71 12.25
C ASN A 43 12.58 7.31 11.87
N SER A 44 12.59 8.23 10.91
CA SER A 44 13.78 8.98 10.49
C SER A 44 13.50 10.48 10.47
N PRO A 45 14.51 11.35 10.64
CA PRO A 45 14.34 12.79 10.47
C PRO A 45 13.68 13.17 9.13
N PHE A 46 13.94 12.40 8.07
CA PHE A 46 13.39 12.61 6.73
C PHE A 46 11.91 12.21 6.61
N HIS A 47 11.47 11.18 7.36
CA HIS A 47 10.12 10.63 7.25
C HIS A 47 9.15 11.13 8.35
N LYS A 48 9.66 11.80 9.40
CA LYS A 48 8.83 12.32 10.50
C LYS A 48 7.69 13.22 10.04
N LEU A 49 7.94 14.10 9.06
CA LEU A 49 6.90 14.98 8.53
C LEU A 49 5.81 14.18 7.81
N PHE A 50 6.20 13.21 6.97
CA PHE A 50 5.25 12.32 6.30
C PHE A 50 4.40 11.53 7.30
N ALA A 51 5.03 10.92 8.31
CA ALA A 51 4.32 10.18 9.36
C ALA A 51 3.33 11.08 10.12
N LYS A 52 3.73 12.29 10.49
CA LYS A 52 2.85 13.26 11.14
C LYS A 52 1.67 13.65 10.24
N THR A 53 1.93 13.92 8.96
CA THR A 53 0.88 14.30 7.99
C THR A 53 -0.17 13.21 7.84
N ILE A 54 0.22 11.93 7.79
CA ILE A 54 -0.74 10.80 7.74
C ILE A 54 -1.66 10.83 8.96
N LEU A 55 -1.11 11.02 10.16
CA LEU A 55 -1.89 11.06 11.40
C LEU A 55 -2.79 12.31 11.46
N ASP A 56 -2.28 13.47 11.04
CA ASP A 56 -3.05 14.73 10.99
C ASP A 56 -4.23 14.65 10.00
N LEU A 57 -4.11 13.83 8.94
CA LEU A 57 -5.17 13.54 7.99
C LEU A 57 -6.23 12.54 8.53
N GLY A 58 -6.03 12.02 9.75
CA GLY A 58 -6.96 11.11 10.40
C GLY A 58 -6.79 9.64 10.03
N PHE A 59 -5.69 9.26 9.37
CA PHE A 59 -5.39 7.85 9.13
C PHE A 59 -4.89 7.17 10.40
N GLU A 60 -5.43 6.00 10.70
CA GLU A 60 -5.03 5.19 11.85
C GLU A 60 -4.19 3.99 11.39
N PRO A 61 -3.04 3.72 12.02
CA PRO A 61 -2.26 2.51 11.75
C PRO A 61 -3.05 1.25 12.08
N ILE A 62 -2.90 0.20 11.26
CA ILE A 62 -3.40 -1.14 11.62
C ILE A 62 -2.63 -1.62 12.84
N SER A 63 -3.36 -1.91 13.91
CA SER A 63 -2.75 -2.37 15.15
C SER A 63 -2.17 -3.78 15.01
N SER A 64 -1.11 -4.08 15.74
CA SER A 64 -0.33 -5.32 15.55
C SER A 64 -1.10 -6.59 15.92
N GLU A 65 -2.11 -6.49 16.80
CA GLU A 65 -3.05 -7.58 17.12
C GLU A 65 -4.05 -7.87 15.99
N LYS A 66 -4.27 -6.91 15.09
CA LYS A 66 -5.11 -7.09 13.89
C LYS A 66 -4.35 -7.69 12.72
N ILE A 67 -3.04 -7.89 12.83
CA ILE A 67 -2.25 -8.61 11.83
C ILE A 67 -2.35 -10.10 12.16
N ILE A 68 -2.98 -10.91 11.32
CA ILE A 68 -3.08 -12.36 11.52
C ILE A 68 -2.33 -13.10 10.43
N ASP A 69 -1.90 -14.33 10.71
CA ASP A 69 -0.95 -15.05 9.87
C ASP A 69 -1.45 -15.25 8.43
N GLN A 70 -2.73 -15.60 8.29
CA GLN A 70 -3.38 -15.90 7.01
C GLN A 70 -4.92 -15.84 7.14
N PRO A 71 -5.66 -15.93 6.03
CA PRO A 71 -7.11 -16.04 6.08
C PRO A 71 -7.59 -17.31 6.79
N THR A 72 -8.86 -17.29 7.23
CA THR A 72 -9.46 -18.39 7.99
C THR A 72 -9.69 -19.64 7.13
N SER A 73 -10.23 -19.48 5.92
CA SER A 73 -10.49 -20.59 5.00
C SER A 73 -10.57 -20.13 3.55
N GLU A 74 -10.57 -21.09 2.62
CA GLU A 74 -11.07 -20.84 1.27
C GLU A 74 -12.53 -20.39 1.33
N GLY A 75 -12.92 -19.51 0.40
CA GLY A 75 -14.26 -18.91 0.34
C GLY A 75 -14.51 -17.73 1.30
N SER A 76 -13.59 -17.45 2.24
CA SER A 76 -13.68 -16.30 3.14
C SER A 76 -13.77 -14.99 2.38
N ASP A 77 -14.68 -14.10 2.81
CA ASP A 77 -14.83 -12.75 2.26
C ASP A 77 -13.63 -11.88 2.63
N ILE A 78 -13.11 -11.17 1.64
CA ILE A 78 -11.97 -10.28 1.80
C ILE A 78 -12.15 -9.01 0.97
N TYR A 79 -11.39 -7.99 1.33
CA TYR A 79 -11.23 -6.80 0.49
C TYR A 79 -9.81 -6.26 0.54
N SER A 80 -9.45 -5.47 -0.47
CA SER A 80 -8.18 -4.78 -0.57
C SER A 80 -8.42 -3.32 -0.94
N ILE A 81 -7.58 -2.43 -0.42
CA ILE A 81 -7.59 -1.00 -0.75
C ILE A 81 -6.27 -0.66 -1.43
N GLY A 82 -6.32 -0.07 -2.63
CA GLY A 82 -5.13 0.24 -3.40
C GLY A 82 -5.25 1.49 -4.26
N PHE A 83 -4.18 1.80 -4.98
CA PHE A 83 -4.12 2.95 -5.88
C PHE A 83 -3.76 2.52 -7.31
N PRO A 84 -4.55 1.62 -7.94
CA PRO A 84 -4.25 1.13 -9.27
C PRO A 84 -4.39 2.23 -10.33
N SER A 85 -3.33 2.48 -11.11
CA SER A 85 -3.23 3.66 -11.99
C SER A 85 -4.37 3.84 -12.98
N VAL A 86 -5.01 2.73 -13.38
CA VAL A 86 -6.11 2.70 -14.35
C VAL A 86 -7.47 3.14 -13.78
N THR A 87 -7.66 3.11 -12.46
CA THR A 87 -8.95 3.46 -11.82
C THR A 87 -8.83 4.46 -10.68
N SER A 88 -7.66 4.60 -10.06
CA SER A 88 -7.44 5.52 -8.93
C SER A 88 -7.16 6.95 -9.36
N VAL A 89 -6.59 7.18 -10.55
CA VAL A 89 -6.11 8.51 -10.97
C VAL A 89 -7.29 9.40 -11.37
N LEU A 90 -7.51 10.45 -10.58
CA LEU A 90 -8.51 11.47 -10.85
C LEU A 90 -7.98 12.56 -11.78
N LEU A 91 -6.69 12.89 -11.63
CA LEU A 91 -6.09 14.04 -12.29
C LEU A 91 -4.62 13.82 -12.62
N ASP A 92 -4.25 14.16 -13.86
CA ASP A 92 -2.85 14.28 -14.28
C ASP A 92 -2.44 15.76 -14.29
N ARG A 93 -1.74 16.19 -13.22
CA ARG A 93 -1.33 17.59 -13.03
C ARG A 93 -0.30 18.06 -14.05
N ARG A 94 0.41 17.14 -14.73
CA ARG A 94 1.31 17.49 -15.84
C ARG A 94 0.58 18.19 -16.98
N LYS A 95 -0.74 17.98 -17.08
CA LYS A 95 -1.61 18.61 -18.08
C LYS A 95 -2.18 19.96 -17.64
N LEU A 96 -2.04 20.33 -16.35
CA LEU A 96 -2.67 21.51 -15.77
C LEU A 96 -1.71 22.61 -15.32
N ILE A 97 -0.45 22.26 -15.04
CA ILE A 97 0.54 23.19 -14.49
C ILE A 97 1.31 23.86 -15.64
N ASP A 98 1.28 25.20 -15.69
CA ASP A 98 2.29 25.98 -16.39
C ASP A 98 3.64 25.67 -15.74
N ARG A 99 4.59 25.14 -16.51
CA ARG A 99 5.91 24.63 -16.07
C ARG A 99 6.75 25.63 -15.25
N ARG A 100 6.28 26.86 -15.07
CA ARG A 100 6.92 27.96 -14.34
C ARG A 100 6.60 28.00 -12.84
N ILE A 101 5.65 27.21 -12.32
CA ILE A 101 5.40 27.13 -10.87
C ILE A 101 6.41 26.18 -10.23
N LEU A 102 7.44 26.77 -9.61
CA LEU A 102 8.66 26.15 -9.05
C LEU A 102 8.45 25.22 -7.81
N ASN A 103 7.20 24.94 -7.43
CA ASN A 103 6.87 24.02 -6.34
C ASN A 103 6.58 22.58 -6.82
N SER A 104 6.96 22.22 -8.06
CA SER A 104 6.53 20.97 -8.70
C SER A 104 7.35 19.71 -8.37
N ASN A 105 8.51 19.83 -7.70
CA ASN A 105 9.40 18.68 -7.51
C ASN A 105 9.01 17.77 -6.33
N TRP A 106 8.14 18.23 -5.44
CA TRP A 106 7.79 17.56 -4.17
C TRP A 106 6.33 17.09 -4.10
N GLU A 107 5.55 17.36 -5.15
CA GLU A 107 4.16 16.94 -5.24
C GLU A 107 4.03 15.80 -6.25
N SER A 108 3.11 14.87 -6.00
CA SER A 108 2.78 13.86 -6.99
C SER A 108 2.24 14.52 -8.27
N TRP A 109 2.63 13.98 -9.42
CA TRP A 109 2.06 14.33 -10.72
C TRP A 109 0.59 13.93 -10.86
N PHE A 110 0.14 12.98 -10.03
CA PHE A 110 -1.19 12.43 -10.06
C PHE A 110 -1.91 12.70 -8.74
N ALA A 111 -3.16 13.15 -8.83
CA ALA A 111 -4.08 13.07 -7.71
C ALA A 111 -4.92 11.81 -7.89
N SER A 112 -5.06 11.01 -6.83
CA SER A 112 -5.73 9.72 -6.88
C SER A 112 -6.58 9.46 -5.64
N GLU A 113 -7.67 8.73 -5.84
CA GLU A 113 -8.50 8.18 -4.76
C GLU A 113 -8.28 6.68 -4.62
N PRO A 114 -8.47 6.12 -3.41
CA PRO A 114 -8.32 4.69 -3.19
C PRO A 114 -9.41 3.91 -3.93
N THR A 115 -9.02 2.80 -4.56
CA THR A 115 -9.94 1.82 -5.15
C THR A 115 -10.09 0.63 -4.20
N PHE A 116 -11.34 0.21 -3.99
CA PHE A 116 -11.68 -0.98 -3.22
C PHE A 116 -11.90 -2.16 -4.16
N SER A 117 -11.23 -3.27 -3.88
CA SER A 117 -11.45 -4.56 -4.56
C SER A 117 -12.01 -5.55 -3.54
N PHE A 118 -13.16 -6.14 -3.84
CA PHE A 118 -13.79 -7.17 -3.03
C PHE A 118 -13.64 -8.53 -3.71
N GLY A 119 -13.56 -9.59 -2.91
CA GLY A 119 -13.49 -10.95 -3.41
C GLY A 119 -13.49 -11.96 -2.28
N LYS A 120 -12.99 -13.14 -2.60
CA LYS A 120 -12.90 -14.31 -1.76
C LYS A 120 -11.53 -14.96 -1.87
N VAL A 121 -11.16 -15.70 -0.83
CA VAL A 121 -9.99 -16.58 -0.87
C VAL A 121 -10.29 -17.74 -1.81
N ALA A 122 -9.60 -17.78 -2.94
CA ALA A 122 -9.81 -18.78 -3.99
C ALA A 122 -8.96 -20.05 -3.79
N MET A 123 -7.78 -19.90 -3.19
CA MET A 123 -6.90 -21.03 -2.87
C MET A 123 -6.07 -20.69 -1.64
N LEU A 124 -6.15 -21.54 -0.61
CA LEU A 124 -5.41 -21.40 0.63
C LEU A 124 -4.63 -22.68 0.92
N ASN A 125 -3.31 -22.58 0.84
CA ASN A 125 -2.41 -23.68 1.15
C ASN A 125 -1.52 -23.31 2.34
N ARG A 126 -1.30 -24.24 3.28
CA ARG A 126 -0.47 -23.99 4.48
C ARG A 126 1.02 -23.89 4.17
N ILE A 127 1.49 -24.58 3.14
CA ILE A 127 2.92 -24.68 2.77
C ILE A 127 3.35 -23.46 1.93
N LEU A 128 2.45 -22.90 1.13
CA LEU A 128 2.78 -21.76 0.28
C LEU A 128 2.86 -20.46 1.11
N ASN A 129 3.81 -19.60 0.76
CA ASN A 129 3.96 -18.27 1.37
C ASN A 129 2.87 -17.27 0.93
N TYR A 130 2.00 -17.70 0.02
CA TYR A 130 0.93 -16.90 -0.57
C TYR A 130 -0.39 -17.67 -0.63
N PHE A 131 -1.46 -16.93 -0.86
CA PHE A 131 -2.78 -17.45 -1.21
C PHE A 131 -3.33 -16.72 -2.44
N LEU A 132 -4.30 -17.33 -3.12
CA LEU A 132 -4.97 -16.71 -4.26
C LEU A 132 -6.31 -16.14 -3.85
N CYS A 133 -6.67 -15.01 -4.45
CA CYS A 133 -7.97 -14.36 -4.26
C CYS A 133 -8.63 -14.12 -5.60
N ASP A 134 -9.92 -14.33 -5.73
CA ASP A 134 -10.70 -14.00 -6.94
C ASP A 134 -11.07 -12.50 -7.02
N MET A 135 -10.13 -11.64 -6.63
CA MET A 135 -10.31 -10.19 -6.64
C MET A 135 -9.64 -9.56 -7.87
N SER A 136 -10.23 -8.49 -8.39
CA SER A 136 -9.62 -7.70 -9.45
C SER A 136 -8.44 -6.90 -8.92
N VAL A 137 -7.25 -7.18 -9.45
CA VAL A 137 -6.04 -6.38 -9.18
C VAL A 137 -5.40 -5.87 -10.48
N TYR A 138 -4.84 -4.67 -10.40
CA TYR A 138 -4.14 -3.99 -11.51
C TYR A 138 -2.81 -3.43 -11.02
N PRO A 139 -1.88 -3.07 -11.93
CA PRO A 139 -0.67 -2.35 -11.55
C PRO A 139 -0.99 -1.13 -10.66
N GLY A 140 -0.34 -1.07 -9.49
CA GLY A 140 -0.62 -0.11 -8.42
C GLY A 140 -1.40 -0.68 -7.23
N ASN A 141 -1.86 -1.94 -7.29
CA ASN A 141 -2.33 -2.69 -6.12
C ASN A 141 -1.23 -3.46 -5.39
N SER A 142 -0.04 -3.65 -5.99
CA SER A 142 1.08 -4.27 -5.28
C SER A 142 1.42 -3.44 -4.03
N GLY A 143 1.53 -4.09 -2.87
CA GLY A 143 1.69 -3.45 -1.57
C GLY A 143 0.38 -3.15 -0.84
N SER A 144 -0.78 -3.34 -1.47
CA SER A 144 -2.08 -3.12 -0.83
C SER A 144 -2.38 -4.16 0.27
N PRO A 145 -2.99 -3.74 1.39
CA PRO A 145 -3.44 -4.67 2.43
C PRO A 145 -4.63 -5.49 1.96
N VAL A 146 -4.65 -6.77 2.34
CA VAL A 146 -5.82 -7.64 2.21
C VAL A 146 -6.41 -7.87 3.58
N ILE A 147 -7.69 -7.52 3.74
CA ILE A 147 -8.40 -7.52 5.01
C ILE A 147 -9.49 -8.60 5.01
N GLN A 148 -9.56 -9.37 6.10
CA GLN A 148 -10.65 -10.27 6.44
C GLN A 148 -11.15 -9.90 7.85
N ASP A 149 -12.44 -9.64 8.03
CA ASP A 149 -13.04 -9.38 9.36
C ASP A 149 -12.25 -8.34 10.21
N ASP A 150 -11.90 -7.20 9.60
CA ASP A 150 -11.12 -6.11 10.22
C ASP A 150 -9.69 -6.52 10.65
N LYS A 151 -9.15 -7.57 10.04
CA LYS A 151 -7.78 -8.06 10.25
C LYS A 151 -6.98 -8.14 8.96
N LEU A 152 -5.73 -7.71 9.02
CA LEU A 152 -4.77 -7.85 7.93
C LEU A 152 -4.35 -9.32 7.81
N VAL A 153 -4.67 -9.94 6.68
CA VAL A 153 -4.36 -11.35 6.37
C VAL A 153 -3.26 -11.51 5.35
N GLY A 154 -2.89 -10.44 4.64
CA GLY A 154 -1.80 -10.47 3.67
C GLY A 154 -1.62 -9.16 2.91
N ILE A 155 -0.65 -9.15 2.01
CA ILE A 155 -0.33 -8.03 1.12
C ILE A 155 -0.39 -8.51 -0.32
N VAL A 156 -1.09 -7.76 -1.18
CA VAL A 156 -1.12 -8.04 -2.62
C VAL A 156 0.31 -7.88 -3.16
N SER A 157 0.86 -8.93 -3.76
CA SER A 157 2.17 -8.87 -4.41
C SER A 157 2.00 -8.74 -5.92
N ALA A 158 1.23 -9.65 -6.51
CA ALA A 158 1.19 -9.80 -7.94
C ALA A 158 -0.18 -10.27 -8.46
N GLN A 159 -0.24 -10.41 -9.79
CA GLN A 159 -1.35 -11.01 -10.52
C GLN A 159 -0.79 -12.15 -11.37
N PRO A 160 -1.42 -13.34 -11.39
CA PRO A 160 -1.01 -14.40 -12.31
C PRO A 160 -1.16 -13.96 -13.76
N LEU A 161 -0.21 -14.39 -14.58
CA LEU A 161 -0.23 -14.22 -16.03
C LEU A 161 -0.40 -15.58 -16.69
N LEU A 162 -1.37 -15.69 -17.59
CA LEU A 162 -1.53 -16.83 -18.49
C LEU A 162 -1.34 -16.32 -19.92
N GLU A 163 -0.28 -16.77 -20.61
CA GLU A 163 0.04 -16.33 -21.98
C GLU A 163 0.09 -14.79 -22.13
N ASN A 164 0.70 -14.10 -21.15
CA ASN A 164 0.74 -12.64 -21.01
C ASN A 164 -0.62 -11.95 -20.78
N GLN A 165 -1.70 -12.70 -20.63
CA GLN A 165 -2.98 -12.19 -20.19
C GLN A 165 -3.11 -12.24 -18.68
N ARG A 166 -3.63 -11.16 -18.12
CA ARG A 166 -3.90 -11.03 -16.69
C ARG A 166 -5.12 -11.87 -16.34
N VAL A 167 -4.94 -12.79 -15.41
CA VAL A 167 -6.07 -13.56 -14.86
C VAL A 167 -6.69 -12.78 -13.71
N LEU A 168 -8.00 -12.91 -13.50
CA LEU A 168 -8.74 -12.26 -12.41
C LEU A 168 -8.48 -12.93 -11.05
N PHE A 169 -7.21 -13.16 -10.73
CA PHE A 169 -6.77 -13.57 -9.41
C PHE A 169 -5.68 -12.62 -8.90
N ALA A 170 -5.63 -12.42 -7.60
CA ALA A 170 -4.50 -11.78 -6.93
C ALA A 170 -3.64 -12.84 -6.25
N ILE A 171 -2.32 -12.69 -6.36
CA ILE A 171 -1.34 -13.37 -5.52
C ILE A 171 -1.10 -12.50 -4.29
N VAL A 172 -1.39 -13.04 -3.12
CA VAL A 172 -1.31 -12.32 -1.85
C VAL A 172 -0.33 -13.03 -0.94
N ILE A 173 0.74 -12.34 -0.53
CA ILE A 173 1.69 -12.86 0.45
C ILE A 173 1.03 -12.85 1.82
N LYS A 174 1.14 -13.95 2.56
CA LYS A 174 0.55 -14.11 3.89
C LYS A 174 1.14 -13.11 4.88
N ALA A 175 0.31 -12.63 5.81
CA ALA A 175 0.74 -11.64 6.78
C ALA A 175 1.64 -12.21 7.90
N GLU A 176 1.77 -13.53 8.03
CA GLU A 176 2.72 -14.18 8.96
C GLU A 176 4.16 -13.66 8.78
N PHE A 177 4.56 -13.36 7.54
CA PHE A 177 5.89 -12.85 7.21
C PHE A 177 6.10 -11.37 7.57
N ILE A 178 5.02 -10.62 7.82
CA ILE A 178 5.11 -9.21 8.21
C ILE A 178 5.67 -9.10 9.63
N ARG A 179 5.26 -9.99 10.54
CA ARG A 179 5.66 -9.93 11.96
C ARG A 179 7.18 -10.02 12.12
N SER A 180 7.82 -10.96 11.44
CA SER A 180 9.28 -11.13 11.49
C SER A 180 10.02 -9.91 10.93
N LEU A 181 9.50 -9.30 9.85
CA LEU A 181 10.04 -8.07 9.30
C LEU A 181 9.93 -6.88 10.26
N LEU A 182 8.77 -6.73 10.91
CA LEU A 182 8.54 -5.69 11.90
C LEU A 182 9.46 -5.87 13.12
N ASP A 183 9.60 -7.07 13.65
CA ASP A 183 10.48 -7.34 14.80
C ASP A 183 11.94 -6.99 14.51
N ASN A 184 12.42 -7.33 13.30
CA ASN A 184 13.75 -6.97 12.84
C ASN A 184 13.93 -5.45 12.67
N LEU A 185 12.88 -4.77 12.21
CA LEU A 185 12.87 -3.31 12.08
C LEU A 185 12.90 -2.62 13.46
N TYR A 186 12.06 -3.08 14.40
CA TYR A 186 11.97 -2.54 15.75
C TYR A 186 13.28 -2.66 16.52
N LYS A 187 13.93 -3.82 16.45
CA LYS A 187 15.25 -4.03 17.08
C LYS A 187 16.28 -3.01 16.58
N ARG A 188 16.36 -2.79 15.27
CA ARG A 188 17.25 -1.77 14.68
C ARG A 188 16.90 -0.37 15.17
N ASP A 189 15.62 0.01 15.08
CA ASP A 189 15.20 1.38 15.42
C ASP A 189 15.45 1.71 16.89
N MET A 190 15.34 0.72 17.78
CA MET A 190 15.73 0.84 19.18
C MET A 190 17.25 0.94 19.39
N GLU A 191 18.06 0.16 18.66
CA GLU A 191 19.53 0.22 18.75
C GLU A 191 20.10 1.56 18.29
N ASN A 192 19.49 2.18 17.27
CA ASN A 192 19.88 3.49 16.76
C ASN A 192 19.47 4.66 17.67
N TRP A 193 18.58 4.44 18.65
CA TRP A 193 18.16 5.44 19.64
C TRP A 193 19.13 5.59 20.83
N VAL A 194 19.98 4.59 21.06
CA VAL A 194 20.91 4.54 22.20
C VAL A 194 22.30 5.13 21.85
N LYS A 195 22.48 5.61 20.61
CA LYS A 195 23.69 6.29 20.14
C LYS A 195 23.45 7.78 19.92
#